data_AF-A0A1M6MRC4-F1
#
_entry.id   AF-A0A1M6MRC4-F1
#
_cell.length_a   1.000
_cell.length_b   1.000
_cell.length_c   1.000
_cell.angle_alpha   90.00
_cell.angle_beta   90.00
_cell.angle_gamma   90.00
#
_symmetry.space_group_name_H-M   'P 1'
#
loop_
_entity.id
_entity.type
_entity.pdbx_description
1 polymer ?
#
loop_
_entity_poly.entity_id
_entity_poly.type
_entity_poly.pdbx_seq_one_letter_code
_entity_poly.pdbx_strand_id
1 'polypeptide(L)'
;ACTIPYLGAAITQLKLGNVAGGVTWLYFGSFFAFCSALTYAVNYFAGIYGWEVDARILGYEWAILALVLILTTPIFLKFAPAAAALSVMAADIGLASLALIYWGVAGSFMLQLSGWSFFVAGFFGIVMAVGGILGGAGMKFPMGRPLLK
;
A
#
# COMPACT_ATOMS: atom_id res chain seq x y z
N ALA A 1 -5.76 7.08 10.16
CA ALA A 1 -4.46 6.58 9.67
C ALA A 1 -4.03 5.36 10.48
N CYS A 2 -3.60 4.29 9.83
CA CYS A 2 -3.25 3.00 10.45
C CYS A 2 -1.74 2.88 10.77
N THR A 3 -1.07 4.01 11.05
CA THR A 3 0.40 4.08 11.22
C THR A 3 0.87 3.17 12.34
N ILE A 4 0.21 3.22 13.50
CA ILE A 4 0.59 2.41 14.67
C ILE A 4 0.52 0.91 14.35
N PRO A 5 -0.59 0.36 13.80
CA PRO A 5 -0.64 -1.01 13.32
C PRO A 5 0.47 -1.39 12.34
N TYR A 6 0.75 -0.55 11.34
CA TYR A 6 1.78 -0.84 10.34
C TYR A 6 3.18 -0.86 10.94
N LEU A 7 3.51 0.08 11.84
CA LEU A 7 4.80 0.08 12.54
C LEU A 7 4.94 -1.15 13.46
N GLY A 8 3.88 -1.55 14.14
CA GLY A 8 3.86 -2.79 14.93
C GLY A 8 4.13 -4.02 14.07
N ALA A 9 3.45 -4.14 12.93
CA ALA A 9 3.69 -5.22 11.98
C ALA A 9 5.12 -5.19 11.41
N ALA A 10 5.65 -4.01 11.07
CA ALA A 10 7.01 -3.86 10.59
C ALA A 10 8.04 -4.36 11.61
N ILE A 11 7.96 -3.85 12.84
CA ILE A 11 8.90 -4.22 13.91
C ILE A 11 8.85 -5.71 14.23
N THR A 12 7.65 -6.29 14.32
CA THR A 12 7.48 -7.72 14.61
C THR A 12 8.03 -8.60 13.49
N GLN A 13 7.75 -8.28 12.22
CA GLN A 13 8.26 -9.03 11.07
C GLN A 13 9.79 -8.94 10.95
N LEU A 14 10.37 -7.75 11.18
CA LEU A 14 11.83 -7.58 11.20
C LEU A 14 12.49 -8.42 12.31
N LYS A 15 11.89 -8.46 13.51
CA LYS A 15 12.37 -9.30 14.63
C LYS A 15 12.29 -10.79 14.33
N LEU A 16 11.33 -11.22 13.50
CA LEU A 16 11.19 -12.60 13.04
C LEU A 16 12.08 -12.94 11.84
N GLY A 17 12.93 -12.02 11.38
CA GLY A 17 13.82 -12.21 10.23
C GLY A 17 13.12 -12.08 8.88
N ASN A 18 11.83 -11.75 8.82
CA ASN A 18 11.12 -11.47 7.58
C ASN A 18 11.37 -10.03 7.12
N VAL A 19 12.54 -9.81 6.52
CA VAL A 19 12.97 -8.49 6.05
C VAL A 19 12.03 -7.93 4.98
N ALA A 20 11.62 -8.75 4.01
CA ALA A 20 10.75 -8.32 2.92
C ALA A 20 9.39 -7.81 3.44
N GLY A 21 8.73 -8.59 4.29
CA GLY A 21 7.47 -8.18 4.92
C GLY A 21 7.65 -6.99 5.86
N GLY A 22 8.70 -7.01 6.68
CA GLY A 22 8.99 -5.97 7.66
C GLY A 22 9.24 -4.60 7.04
N VAL A 23 10.10 -4.52 6.02
CA VAL A 23 10.36 -3.27 5.28
C VAL A 23 9.12 -2.79 4.53
N THR A 24 8.33 -3.72 3.99
CA THR A 24 7.07 -3.39 3.31
C THR A 24 6.06 -2.71 4.23
N TRP A 25 5.83 -3.28 5.41
CA TRP A 25 4.99 -2.64 6.41
C TRP A 25 5.56 -1.32 6.90
N LEU A 26 6.88 -1.17 6.95
CA LEU A 26 7.50 0.07 7.39
C LEU A 26 7.20 1.21 6.42
N TYR A 27 7.44 1.04 5.11
CA TYR A 27 7.15 2.12 4.17
C TYR A 27 5.64 2.32 3.95
N PHE A 28 4.79 1.30 4.06
CA PHE A 28 3.33 1.51 4.11
C PHE A 28 2.92 2.31 5.36
N GLY A 29 3.52 2.03 6.52
CA GLY A 29 3.34 2.83 7.73
C GLY A 29 3.73 4.29 7.55
N SER A 30 4.88 4.54 6.93
CA SER A 30 5.41 5.87 6.69
C SER A 30 4.60 6.64 5.64
N PHE A 31 4.39 6.10 4.44
CA PHE A 31 3.78 6.83 3.33
C PHE A 31 2.23 6.80 3.37
N PHE A 32 1.63 5.60 3.33
CA PHE A 32 0.16 5.48 3.28
C PHE A 32 -0.55 6.01 4.52
N ALA A 33 0.09 5.91 5.69
CA ALA A 33 -0.57 6.28 6.93
C ALA A 33 -0.04 7.60 7.49
N PHE A 34 1.27 7.73 7.72
CA PHE A 34 1.83 8.92 8.36
C PHE A 34 1.86 10.14 7.43
N CYS A 35 2.45 10.04 6.24
CA CYS A 35 2.45 11.15 5.27
C CYS A 35 1.03 11.57 4.88
N SER A 36 0.13 10.61 4.63
CA SER A 36 -1.28 10.92 4.38
C SER A 36 -1.95 11.67 5.54
N ALA A 37 -1.65 11.31 6.80
CA ALA A 37 -2.17 12.06 7.96
C ALA A 37 -1.63 13.50 8.02
N LEU A 38 -0.34 13.69 7.71
CA LEU A 38 0.26 15.02 7.62
C LEU A 38 -0.40 15.85 6.51
N THR A 39 -0.61 15.26 5.34
CA THR A 39 -1.31 15.89 4.22
C THR A 39 -2.71 16.34 4.61
N TYR A 40 -3.47 15.51 5.33
CA TYR A 40 -4.79 15.90 5.82
C TYR A 40 -4.72 17.04 6.85
N ALA A 41 -3.74 17.02 7.75
CA ALA A 41 -3.55 18.10 8.70
C ALA A 41 -3.20 19.43 8.00
N VAL A 42 -2.26 19.41 7.05
CA VAL A 42 -1.89 20.58 6.25
C VAL A 42 -3.09 21.10 5.47
N ASN A 43 -3.84 20.23 4.78
CA ASN A 43 -5.03 20.65 4.01
C ASN A 43 -6.13 21.22 4.91
N TYR A 44 -6.32 20.68 6.11
CA TYR A 44 -7.28 21.21 7.08
C TYR A 44 -6.92 22.64 7.50
N PHE A 45 -5.65 22.87 7.88
CA PHE A 45 -5.20 24.20 8.27
C PHE A 45 -5.09 25.17 7.09
N ALA A 46 -4.76 24.67 5.90
CA ALA A 46 -4.75 25.47 4.68
C ALA A 46 -6.13 26.08 4.39
N GLY A 47 -7.21 25.32 4.59
CA GLY A 47 -8.58 25.83 4.45
C GLY A 47 -8.94 26.89 5.49
N ILE A 48 -8.40 26.81 6.71
CA ILE A 48 -8.63 27.78 7.79
C ILE A 48 -7.83 29.07 7.59
N TYR A 49 -6.56 28.94 7.23
CA TYR A 49 -5.61 30.05 7.15
C TYR A 49 -5.41 30.59 5.72
N GLY A 50 -6.11 30.03 4.73
CA GLY A 50 -6.00 30.44 3.33
C GLY A 50 -4.65 30.12 2.69
N TRP A 51 -4.00 29.03 3.09
CA TRP A 51 -2.73 28.63 2.46
C TRP A 51 -2.97 28.05 1.08
N GLU A 52 -2.18 28.51 0.11
CA GLU A 52 -2.13 27.87 -1.21
C GLU A 52 -1.22 26.64 -1.14
N VAL A 53 -1.81 25.47 -1.40
CA VAL A 53 -1.09 24.19 -1.39
C VAL A 53 -1.15 23.57 -2.77
N ASP A 54 0.01 23.33 -3.38
CA ASP A 54 0.11 22.62 -4.65
C ASP A 54 0.06 21.10 -4.40
N ALA A 55 -1.07 20.48 -4.75
CA ALA A 55 -1.29 19.04 -4.61
C ALA A 55 -0.35 18.19 -5.50
N ARG A 56 0.33 18.76 -6.49
CA ARG A 56 1.28 18.04 -7.34
C ARG A 56 2.45 17.47 -6.56
N ILE A 57 2.78 18.03 -5.38
CA ILE A 57 3.81 17.49 -4.49
C ILE A 57 3.51 16.04 -4.09
N LEU A 58 2.22 15.71 -3.91
CA LEU A 58 1.77 14.36 -3.55
C LEU A 58 2.05 13.37 -4.69
N GLY A 59 2.06 13.82 -5.95
CA GLY A 59 2.43 12.98 -7.09
C GLY A 59 3.82 12.38 -6.96
N TYR A 60 4.79 13.15 -6.45
CA TYR A 60 6.15 12.66 -6.21
C TYR A 60 6.23 11.66 -5.05
N GLU A 61 5.47 11.91 -3.97
CA GLU A 61 5.35 10.98 -2.84
C GLU A 61 4.82 9.60 -3.32
N TRP A 62 3.70 9.60 -4.04
CA TRP A 62 3.09 8.38 -4.56
C TRP A 62 3.96 7.69 -5.60
N ALA A 63 4.71 8.44 -6.42
CA ALA A 63 5.62 7.88 -7.42
C ALA A 63 6.78 7.11 -6.77
N ILE A 64 7.40 7.66 -5.72
CA ILE A 64 8.50 6.98 -5.01
C ILE A 64 7.98 5.69 -4.36
N LEU A 65 6.80 5.75 -3.74
CA LEU A 65 6.18 4.57 -3.16
C LEU A 65 5.83 3.50 -4.22
N ALA A 66 5.28 3.92 -5.36
CA ALA A 66 4.99 3.04 -6.49
C ALA A 66 6.27 2.33 -6.98
N LEU A 67 7.35 3.08 -7.18
CA LEU A 67 8.63 2.54 -7.65
C LEU A 67 9.19 1.50 -6.68
N VAL A 68 9.21 1.80 -5.38
CA VAL A 68 9.69 0.85 -4.36
C VAL A 68 8.85 -0.43 -4.35
N LEU A 69 7.51 -0.31 -4.42
CA LEU A 69 6.64 -1.47 -4.42
C LEU A 69 6.83 -2.31 -5.68
N ILE A 70 6.75 -1.69 -6.87
CA ILE A 70 6.92 -2.36 -8.17
C ILE A 70 8.25 -3.13 -8.25
N LEU A 71 9.35 -2.51 -7.81
CA LEU A 71 10.67 -3.13 -7.84
C LEU A 71 10.79 -4.28 -6.84
N THR A 72 9.98 -4.30 -5.78
CA THR A 72 9.95 -5.36 -4.76
C THR A 72 8.84 -6.39 -4.99
N THR A 73 7.87 -6.14 -5.89
CA THR A 73 6.79 -7.04 -6.29
C THR A 73 7.25 -8.46 -6.67
N PRO A 74 8.40 -8.68 -7.35
CA PRO A 74 8.90 -10.03 -7.63
C PRO A 74 9.06 -10.91 -6.39
N ILE A 75 9.35 -10.35 -5.22
CA ILE A 75 9.45 -11.09 -3.96
C ILE A 75 8.09 -11.69 -3.59
N PHE A 76 7.01 -10.90 -3.70
CA PHE A 76 5.66 -11.36 -3.37
C PHE A 76 5.16 -12.40 -4.37
N LEU A 77 5.47 -12.22 -5.65
CA LEU A 77 5.09 -13.17 -6.69
C LEU A 77 5.72 -14.55 -6.48
N LYS A 78 6.97 -14.60 -6.01
CA LYS A 78 7.73 -15.85 -5.86
C LYS A 78 7.57 -16.51 -4.48
N PHE A 79 7.47 -15.72 -3.41
CA PHE A 79 7.58 -16.24 -2.05
C PHE A 79 6.29 -16.12 -1.22
N ALA A 80 5.34 -15.27 -1.63
CA ALA A 80 4.10 -15.06 -0.88
C ALA A 80 2.91 -15.85 -1.49
N PRO A 81 1.84 -16.09 -0.71
CA PRO A 81 0.59 -16.63 -1.26
C PRO A 81 0.02 -15.75 -2.38
N ALA A 82 -0.76 -16.34 -3.29
CA ALA A 82 -1.37 -15.62 -4.42
C ALA A 82 -2.13 -14.36 -3.99
N ALA A 83 -2.84 -14.41 -2.85
CA ALA A 83 -3.56 -13.26 -2.32
C ALA A 83 -2.62 -12.06 -2.05
N ALA A 84 -1.45 -12.29 -1.44
CA ALA A 84 -0.47 -11.22 -1.22
C ALA A 84 0.05 -10.66 -2.55
N ALA A 85 0.37 -11.53 -3.51
CA ALA A 85 0.86 -11.11 -4.82
C ALA A 85 -0.18 -10.28 -5.59
N LEU A 86 -1.43 -10.72 -5.63
CA LEU A 86 -2.54 -9.99 -6.25
C LEU A 86 -2.80 -8.65 -5.56
N SER A 87 -2.71 -8.61 -4.22
CA SER A 87 -2.82 -7.38 -3.45
C SER A 87 -1.75 -6.37 -3.84
N VAL A 88 -0.50 -6.81 -3.94
CA VAL A 88 0.65 -5.95 -4.25
C VAL A 88 0.61 -5.47 -5.68
N MET A 89 0.33 -6.36 -6.65
CA MET A 89 0.19 -5.96 -8.06
C MET A 89 -0.94 -4.96 -8.28
N ALA A 90 -2.06 -5.11 -7.58
CA ALA A 90 -3.14 -4.15 -7.64
C ALA A 90 -2.72 -2.81 -7.02
N ALA A 91 -2.01 -2.83 -5.90
CA ALA A 91 -1.46 -1.62 -5.29
C ALA A 91 -0.43 -0.91 -6.20
N ASP A 92 0.41 -1.64 -6.94
CA ASP A 92 1.35 -1.08 -7.92
C ASP A 92 0.62 -0.21 -8.95
N ILE A 93 -0.43 -0.77 -9.57
CA ILE A 93 -1.24 -0.06 -10.57
C ILE A 93 -1.95 1.14 -9.93
N GLY A 94 -2.50 0.95 -8.72
CA GLY A 94 -3.20 1.98 -7.96
C GLY A 94 -2.32 3.20 -7.69
N LEU A 95 -1.11 2.94 -7.16
CA LEU A 95 -0.10 3.94 -6.80
C LEU A 95 0.47 4.67 -8.01
N ALA A 96 0.87 3.94 -9.06
CA ALA A 96 1.38 4.54 -10.29
C ALA A 96 0.33 5.45 -10.95
N SER A 97 -0.93 5.00 -10.97
CA SER A 97 -2.05 5.81 -11.47
C SER A 97 -2.29 7.04 -10.60
N LEU A 98 -2.23 6.89 -9.27
CA LEU A 98 -2.43 7.98 -8.32
C LEU A 98 -1.38 9.09 -8.45
N ALA A 99 -0.11 8.73 -8.68
CA ALA A 99 0.94 9.70 -8.95
C ALA A 99 0.61 10.58 -10.17
N LEU A 100 0.19 9.96 -11.26
CA LEU A 100 -0.19 10.66 -12.50
C LEU A 100 -1.45 11.53 -12.31
N ILE A 101 -2.38 11.09 -11.46
CA ILE A 101 -3.58 11.87 -11.07
C ILE A 101 -3.17 13.17 -10.38
N TYR A 102 -2.28 13.11 -9.38
CA TYR A 102 -1.83 14.29 -8.66
C TYR A 102 -1.01 15.26 -9.54
N TRP A 103 -0.28 14.76 -10.54
CA TRP A 103 0.40 15.61 -11.52
C TRP A 103 -0.53 16.26 -12.55
N GLY A 104 -1.82 15.92 -12.55
CA GLY A 104 -2.80 16.52 -13.45
C GLY A 104 -2.66 16.06 -14.91
N VAL A 105 -1.92 14.98 -15.16
CA VAL A 105 -1.75 14.39 -16.50
C VAL A 105 -2.72 13.23 -16.75
N ALA A 106 -3.65 12.99 -15.83
CA ALA A 106 -4.56 11.85 -15.83
C ALA A 106 -5.96 12.20 -16.34
N GLY A 107 -6.51 11.33 -17.21
CA GLY A 107 -7.92 11.37 -17.61
C GLY A 107 -8.85 10.63 -16.63
N SER A 108 -10.16 10.69 -16.90
CA SER A 108 -11.21 10.04 -16.09
C SER A 108 -11.01 8.52 -15.93
N PHE A 109 -10.47 7.86 -16.95
CA PHE A 109 -10.13 6.44 -16.90
C PHE A 109 -9.12 6.12 -15.79
N MET A 110 -8.08 6.94 -15.63
CA MET A 110 -7.01 6.67 -14.67
C MET A 110 -7.47 6.85 -13.22
N LEU A 111 -8.44 7.74 -12.97
CA LEU A 111 -9.14 7.85 -11.69
C LEU A 111 -9.85 6.54 -11.32
N GLN A 112 -10.61 5.98 -12.27
CA GLN A 112 -11.33 4.72 -12.07
C GLN A 112 -10.35 3.55 -11.90
N LEU A 113 -9.29 3.52 -12.71
CA LEU A 113 -8.25 2.50 -12.62
C LEU A 113 -7.61 2.50 -11.23
N SER A 114 -7.18 3.66 -10.74
CA SER A 114 -6.59 3.78 -9.40
C SER A 114 -7.55 3.30 -8.30
N GLY A 115 -8.81 3.73 -8.38
CA GLY A 115 -9.84 3.35 -7.40
C GLY A 115 -10.10 1.83 -7.36
N TRP A 116 -10.32 1.20 -8.51
CA TRP A 116 -10.54 -0.25 -8.59
C TRP A 116 -9.29 -1.05 -8.20
N SER A 117 -8.11 -0.57 -8.58
CA SER A 117 -6.84 -1.16 -8.16
C SER A 117 -6.68 -1.15 -6.63
N PHE A 118 -6.96 -0.05 -5.95
CA PHE A 118 -6.91 0.00 -4.50
C PHE A 118 -8.02 -0.84 -3.84
N PHE A 119 -9.18 -0.96 -4.46
CA PHE A 119 -10.22 -1.88 -3.99
C PHE A 119 -9.73 -3.34 -4.01
N VAL A 120 -9.14 -3.78 -5.13
CA VAL A 120 -8.58 -5.14 -5.26
C VAL A 120 -7.44 -5.35 -4.26
N ALA A 121 -6.55 -4.36 -4.10
CA ALA A 121 -5.48 -4.40 -3.11
C ALA A 121 -6.03 -4.58 -1.69
N GLY A 122 -7.01 -3.76 -1.29
CA GLY A 122 -7.66 -3.85 0.01
C GLY A 122 -8.37 -5.19 0.23
N PHE A 123 -9.10 -5.68 -0.77
CA PHE A 123 -9.81 -6.96 -0.71
C PHE A 123 -8.85 -8.13 -0.43
N PHE A 124 -7.77 -8.26 -1.21
CA PHE A 124 -6.81 -9.33 -0.98
C PHE A 124 -5.95 -9.13 0.28
N GLY A 125 -5.74 -7.88 0.72
CA GLY A 125 -5.17 -7.58 2.03
C GLY A 125 -6.01 -8.14 3.18
N ILE A 126 -7.35 -8.05 3.09
CA ILE A 126 -8.27 -8.65 4.06
C ILE A 126 -8.18 -10.18 4.02
N VAL A 127 -8.15 -10.79 2.83
CA VAL A 127 -7.98 -12.25 2.66
C VAL A 127 -6.70 -12.73 3.36
N MET A 128 -5.59 -12.00 3.19
CA MET A 128 -4.32 -12.28 3.87
C MET A 128 -4.41 -12.13 5.39
N ALA A 129 -5.07 -11.08 5.88
CA ALA A 129 -5.26 -10.86 7.33
C ALA A 129 -6.08 -11.99 7.97
N VAL A 130 -7.21 -12.35 7.36
CA VAL A 130 -8.05 -13.48 7.82
C VAL A 130 -7.27 -14.78 7.80
N GLY A 131 -6.54 -15.06 6.72
CA GLY A 131 -5.74 -16.27 6.61
C GLY A 131 -4.61 -16.35 7.64
N GLY A 132 -3.95 -15.23 7.95
CA GLY A 132 -2.95 -15.14 9.00
C GLY A 132 -3.52 -15.41 10.40
N ILE A 133 -4.67 -14.82 10.73
CA ILE A 133 -5.35 -15.00 12.02
C ILE A 133 -5.80 -16.46 12.19
N LEU A 134 -6.49 -17.02 11.19
CA LEU A 134 -6.97 -18.41 11.22
C LEU A 134 -5.80 -19.39 11.25
N GLY A 135 -4.73 -19.13 10.48
CA GLY A 135 -3.51 -19.93 10.50
C GLY A 135 -2.83 -19.95 11.86
N GLY A 136 -2.79 -18.80 12.56
CA GLY A 136 -2.28 -18.69 13.93
C GLY A 136 -3.09 -19.51 14.95
N ALA A 137 -4.37 -19.76 14.67
CA ALA A 137 -5.24 -20.64 15.45
C ALA A 137 -5.22 -22.11 14.98
N GLY A 138 -4.37 -22.47 14.01
CA GLY A 138 -4.27 -23.83 13.45
C GLY A 138 -5.31 -24.16 12.37
N MET A 139 -6.11 -23.19 11.91
CA MET A 139 -7.10 -23.37 10.86
C MET A 139 -6.51 -23.07 9.47
N LYS A 140 -6.89 -23.88 8.47
CA LYS A 140 -6.50 -23.64 7.07
C LYS A 140 -7.46 -22.64 6.42
N PHE A 141 -6.92 -21.66 5.73
CA PHE A 141 -7.69 -20.69 4.95
C PHE A 141 -7.06 -20.55 3.55
N PRO A 142 -7.87 -20.54 2.47
CA PRO A 142 -7.35 -20.51 1.11
C PRO A 142 -6.78 -19.12 0.76
N MET A 143 -5.45 -19.01 0.69
CA MET A 143 -4.74 -17.81 0.24
C MET A 143 -4.04 -17.99 -1.13
N GLY A 144 -4.18 -19.19 -1.73
CA GLY A 144 -3.51 -19.58 -2.96
C GLY A 144 -2.01 -19.89 -2.79
N ARG A 145 -1.39 -20.39 -3.86
CA ARG A 145 0.06 -20.69 -3.92
C ARG A 145 0.80 -19.51 -4.56
N PRO A 146 2.13 -19.40 -4.39
CA PRO A 146 2.92 -18.41 -5.11
C PRO A 146 2.67 -18.46 -6.62
N LEU A 147 2.64 -17.29 -7.26
CA LEU A 147 2.30 -17.14 -8.68
C LEU A 147 3.50 -17.42 -9.59
N LEU A 148 4.72 -17.19 -9.09
CA LEU A 148 5.97 -17.53 -9.76
C LEU A 148 6.67 -18.68 -9.01
N LYS A 149 7.38 -19.51 -9.78
CA LYS A 149 8.23 -20.60 -9.26
C LYS A 149 9.68 -20.14 -9.10
#